data_AF-A0A1T5FWW7-F1
#
_entry.id   AF-A0A1T5FWW7-F1
#
_cell.length_a   1.000
_cell.length_b   1.000
_cell.length_c   1.000
_cell.angle_alpha   90.00
_cell.angle_beta   90.00
_cell.angle_gamma   90.00
#
_symmetry.space_group_name_H-M   'P 1'
#
loop_
_entity.id
_entity.type
_entity.pdbx_description
1 polymer ?
#
loop_
_entity_poly.entity_id
_entity_poly.type
_entity_poly.pdbx_seq_one_letter_code
_entity_poly.pdbx_strand_id
1 'polypeptide(L)'
;MSAILSNLQDFTDRELAFFYKYRLVQYTPQTKEEITSFIFEKRQIPLGKIETLLKTPTPQNAFCKRCGSDKIFDYDVVYSKPAFKKLSYYQWEDLKANFNKKNQIECFVCGNIIENPNETYLDKILKFIKGN
;
A
#
# COMPACT_ATOMS: atom_id res chain seq x y z
N MET A 1 -4.88 -5.36 -23.98
CA MET A 1 -4.72 -5.75 -22.56
C MET A 1 -4.53 -4.46 -21.77
N SER A 2 -5.31 -4.23 -20.70
CA SER A 2 -5.20 -2.98 -19.93
C SER A 2 -3.89 -2.94 -19.13
N ALA A 3 -3.38 -1.74 -18.85
CA ALA A 3 -2.13 -1.58 -18.09
C ALA A 3 -2.20 -2.21 -16.69
N ILE A 4 -3.39 -2.18 -16.06
CA ILE A 4 -3.64 -2.85 -14.78
C ILE A 4 -3.47 -4.37 -14.91
N LEU A 5 -4.06 -4.98 -15.94
CA LEU A 5 -3.94 -6.42 -16.12
C LEU A 5 -2.50 -6.86 -16.41
N SER A 6 -1.72 -6.05 -17.14
CA SER A 6 -0.30 -6.32 -17.34
C SER A 6 0.48 -6.34 -16.01
N ASN A 7 0.20 -5.39 -15.12
CA ASN A 7 0.84 -5.36 -13.79
C ASN A 7 0.44 -6.58 -12.92
N LEU A 8 -0.81 -7.04 -13.02
CA LEU A 8 -1.32 -8.17 -12.24
C LEU A 8 -0.81 -9.53 -12.76
N GLN A 9 -0.27 -9.62 -13.97
CA GLN A 9 0.29 -10.88 -14.48
C GLN A 9 1.48 -11.36 -13.66
N ASP A 10 2.32 -10.43 -13.20
CA ASP A 10 3.54 -10.75 -12.47
C ASP A 10 3.29 -11.07 -10.99
N PHE A 11 2.03 -11.01 -10.55
CA PHE A 11 1.67 -11.33 -9.18
C PHE A 11 1.56 -12.84 -9.01
N THR A 12 2.14 -13.33 -7.92
CA THR A 12 1.86 -14.67 -7.42
C THR A 12 0.40 -14.80 -7.02
N ASP A 13 -0.13 -16.04 -6.94
CA ASP A 13 -1.52 -16.27 -6.52
C ASP A 13 -1.80 -15.68 -5.13
N ARG A 14 -0.80 -15.72 -4.25
CA ARG A 14 -0.89 -15.12 -2.92
C ARG A 14 -0.98 -13.60 -3.01
N GLU A 15 -0.14 -12.95 -3.82
CA GLU A 15 -0.23 -11.51 -4.03
C GLU A 15 -1.58 -11.12 -4.64
N LEU A 16 -2.10 -11.89 -5.60
CA LEU A 16 -3.45 -11.68 -6.14
C LEU A 16 -4.53 -11.80 -5.05
N ALA A 17 -4.40 -12.75 -4.13
CA ALA A 17 -5.33 -12.89 -3.00
C ALA A 17 -5.31 -11.65 -2.08
N PHE A 18 -4.13 -11.13 -1.75
CA PHE A 18 -3.99 -9.91 -0.95
C PHE A 18 -4.48 -8.67 -1.70
N PHE A 19 -4.19 -8.57 -3.00
CA PHE A 19 -4.67 -7.47 -3.85
C PHE A 19 -6.19 -7.46 -3.93
N TYR A 20 -6.80 -8.61 -4.21
CA TYR A 20 -8.25 -8.79 -4.22
C TYR A 20 -8.88 -8.35 -2.89
N LYS A 21 -8.27 -8.74 -1.77
CA LYS A 21 -8.80 -8.43 -0.43
C LYS A 21 -8.68 -6.95 -0.04
N TYR A 22 -7.57 -6.30 -0.37
CA TYR A 22 -7.21 -5.00 0.23
C TYR A 22 -7.14 -3.82 -0.75
N ARG A 23 -6.92 -4.06 -2.04
CA ARG A 23 -6.77 -2.99 -3.05
C ARG A 23 -7.95 -2.88 -3.98
N LEU A 24 -8.65 -4.00 -4.26
CA LEU A 24 -9.75 -4.02 -5.22
C LEU A 24 -10.81 -2.94 -4.95
N VAL A 25 -11.13 -2.68 -3.67
CA VAL A 25 -12.15 -1.69 -3.26
C VAL A 25 -11.89 -0.28 -3.78
N GLN A 26 -10.63 0.07 -4.04
CA GLN A 26 -10.21 1.42 -4.46
C GLN A 26 -10.47 1.69 -5.94
N TYR A 27 -10.78 0.67 -6.74
CA TYR A 27 -11.00 0.79 -8.18
C TYR A 27 -12.48 1.09 -8.54
N THR A 28 -12.68 1.60 -9.75
CA THR A 28 -14.02 1.81 -10.32
C THR A 28 -14.75 0.47 -10.52
N PRO A 29 -16.10 0.45 -10.57
CA PRO A 29 -16.85 -0.78 -10.77
C PRO A 29 -16.42 -1.59 -12.00
N GLN A 30 -16.20 -0.92 -13.13
CA GLN A 30 -15.74 -1.55 -14.37
C GLN A 30 -14.36 -2.21 -14.20
N THR A 31 -13.40 -1.50 -13.58
CA THR A 31 -12.07 -2.05 -13.34
C THR A 31 -12.09 -3.18 -12.31
N LYS A 32 -12.99 -3.11 -11.32
CA LYS A 32 -13.19 -4.22 -10.36
C LYS A 32 -13.64 -5.49 -11.06
N GLU A 33 -14.59 -5.38 -11.98
CA GLU A 33 -15.08 -6.50 -12.78
C GLU A 33 -13.95 -7.10 -13.64
N GLU A 34 -13.20 -6.25 -14.35
CA GLU A 34 -12.06 -6.69 -15.16
C GLU A 34 -11.00 -7.45 -14.34
N ILE A 35 -10.64 -6.93 -13.16
CA ILE A 35 -9.69 -7.58 -12.24
C ILE A 35 -10.27 -8.88 -11.68
N THR A 36 -11.55 -8.90 -11.36
CA THR A 36 -12.25 -10.07 -10.82
C THR A 36 -12.27 -11.19 -11.84
N SER A 37 -12.67 -10.93 -13.08
CA SER A 37 -12.60 -11.91 -14.19
C SER A 37 -11.17 -12.37 -14.45
N PHE A 38 -10.17 -11.47 -14.37
CA PHE A 38 -8.78 -11.88 -14.48
C PHE A 38 -8.37 -12.89 -13.41
N ILE A 39 -8.74 -12.68 -12.15
CA ILE A 39 -8.38 -13.56 -11.03
C ILE A 39 -9.14 -14.90 -11.10
N PHE A 40 -10.45 -14.86 -11.31
CA PHE A 40 -11.31 -16.03 -11.19
C PHE A 40 -11.43 -16.84 -12.50
N GLU A 41 -11.40 -16.18 -13.66
CA GLU A 41 -11.60 -16.85 -14.95
C GLU A 41 -10.26 -17.12 -15.64
N LYS A 42 -9.38 -16.12 -15.71
CA LYS A 42 -8.09 -16.25 -16.42
C LYS A 42 -7.01 -16.95 -15.59
N ARG A 43 -6.85 -16.54 -14.32
CA ARG A 43 -5.91 -17.16 -13.37
C ARG A 43 -6.50 -18.37 -12.65
N GLN A 44 -7.82 -18.58 -12.76
CA GLN A 44 -8.54 -19.74 -12.20
C GLN A 44 -8.30 -19.93 -10.70
N ILE A 45 -8.26 -18.83 -9.93
CA ILE A 45 -8.04 -18.87 -8.47
C ILE A 45 -9.40 -18.83 -7.78
N PRO A 46 -9.97 -19.95 -7.31
CA PRO A 46 -11.31 -19.95 -6.71
C PRO A 46 -11.32 -19.22 -5.37
N LEU A 47 -12.49 -18.71 -4.96
CA LEU A 47 -12.64 -17.93 -3.73
C LEU A 47 -12.15 -18.68 -2.48
N GLY A 48 -12.39 -19.99 -2.38
CA GLY A 48 -11.85 -20.79 -1.27
C GLY A 48 -10.32 -20.84 -1.21
N LYS A 49 -9.65 -20.82 -2.38
CA LYS A 49 -8.18 -20.73 -2.45
C LYS A 49 -7.68 -19.35 -2.01
N ILE A 50 -8.39 -18.28 -2.36
CA ILE A 50 -8.10 -16.91 -1.88
C ILE A 50 -8.10 -16.87 -0.36
N GLU A 51 -9.14 -17.42 0.29
CA GLU A 51 -9.24 -17.44 1.75
C GLU A 51 -8.10 -18.21 2.41
N THR A 52 -7.69 -19.35 1.84
CA THR A 52 -6.56 -20.12 2.35
C THR A 52 -5.23 -19.38 2.20
N LEU A 53 -5.00 -18.70 1.07
CA LEU A 53 -3.79 -17.91 0.81
C LEU A 53 -3.62 -16.71 1.76
N LEU A 54 -4.72 -16.24 2.35
CA LEU A 54 -4.71 -15.15 3.33
C LEU A 54 -4.39 -15.60 4.77
N LYS A 55 -4.44 -16.90 5.09
CA LYS A 55 -4.30 -17.42 6.47
C LYS A 55 -2.86 -17.55 6.95
N THR A 56 -1.87 -17.58 6.08
CA THR A 56 -0.46 -17.82 6.45
C THR A 56 0.42 -16.62 6.16
N PRO A 57 0.96 -15.93 7.16
CA PRO A 57 2.09 -15.04 6.98
C PRO A 57 3.40 -15.67 7.50
N THR A 58 4.43 -15.74 6.65
CA THR A 58 5.83 -15.81 7.11
C THR A 58 6.66 -14.78 6.36
N PRO A 59 6.60 -13.51 6.78
CA PRO A 59 7.48 -12.47 6.25
C PRO A 59 8.88 -12.53 6.89
N GLN A 60 9.90 -12.13 6.13
CA GLN A 60 11.25 -11.83 6.61
C GLN A 60 11.65 -10.40 6.16
N ASN A 61 12.80 -9.91 6.65
CA ASN A 61 13.33 -8.58 6.31
C ASN A 61 13.32 -8.35 4.78
N ALA A 62 13.09 -7.10 4.35
CA ALA A 62 12.92 -6.64 2.95
C ALA A 62 11.59 -6.97 2.24
N PHE A 63 10.66 -7.71 2.86
CA PHE A 63 9.31 -7.96 2.32
C PHE A 63 8.22 -7.28 3.14
N CYS A 64 7.04 -7.08 2.55
CA CYS A 64 5.86 -6.61 3.27
C CYS A 64 5.51 -7.60 4.39
N LYS A 65 5.60 -7.17 5.65
CA LYS A 65 5.29 -8.02 6.82
C LYS A 65 3.85 -8.56 6.83
N ARG A 66 2.93 -7.91 6.13
CA ARG A 66 1.52 -8.32 6.09
C ARG A 66 1.24 -9.42 5.06
N CYS A 67 1.80 -9.29 3.85
CA CYS A 67 1.45 -10.16 2.73
C CYS A 67 2.63 -10.96 2.13
N GLY A 68 3.86 -10.65 2.54
CA GLY A 68 5.08 -11.27 2.02
C GLY A 68 5.52 -10.78 0.63
N SER A 69 4.82 -9.80 0.03
CA SER A 69 5.22 -9.25 -1.27
C SER A 69 6.47 -8.38 -1.18
N ASP A 70 7.32 -8.47 -2.20
CA ASP A 70 8.45 -7.58 -2.46
C ASP A 70 8.06 -6.30 -3.22
N LYS A 71 6.81 -6.20 -3.70
CA LYS A 71 6.31 -5.07 -4.48
C LYS A 71 5.96 -3.92 -3.54
N ILE A 72 7.01 -3.17 -3.19
CA ILE A 72 6.98 -2.02 -2.31
C ILE A 72 7.11 -0.75 -3.16
N PHE A 73 6.28 0.24 -2.87
CA PHE A 73 6.32 1.56 -3.49
C PHE A 73 6.87 2.57 -2.47
N ASP A 74 7.79 3.41 -2.94
CA ASP A 74 8.27 4.59 -2.24
C ASP A 74 7.83 5.82 -3.03
N TYR A 75 7.18 6.76 -2.35
CA TYR A 75 6.78 8.02 -2.95
C TYR A 75 6.76 9.15 -1.92
N ASP A 76 6.99 10.37 -2.42
CA ASP A 76 6.97 11.57 -1.60
C ASP A 76 5.55 11.92 -1.14
N VAL A 77 5.40 12.10 0.17
CA VAL A 77 4.19 12.69 0.76
C VAL A 77 4.51 13.99 1.47
N VAL A 78 3.53 14.90 1.48
CA VAL A 78 3.64 16.15 2.23
C VAL A 78 3.65 15.85 3.72
N TYR A 79 4.74 16.20 4.39
CA TYR A 79 5.00 16.06 5.81
C TYR A 79 4.59 17.32 6.56
N SER A 80 3.71 17.17 7.54
CA SER A 80 3.09 18.28 8.27
C SER A 80 3.76 18.62 9.59
N LYS A 81 5.09 18.83 9.64
CA LYS A 81 5.72 19.52 10.78
C LYS A 81 6.92 20.39 10.42
N PRO A 82 6.71 21.65 10.03
CA PRO A 82 7.73 22.69 10.22
C PRO A 82 7.52 23.35 11.59
N ALA A 83 8.47 23.16 12.50
CA ALA A 83 8.55 23.94 13.74
C ALA A 83 9.19 25.31 13.44
N PHE A 84 8.50 26.21 12.74
CA PHE A 84 9.04 27.54 12.46
C PHE A 84 8.00 28.63 12.73
N LYS A 85 8.11 29.26 13.91
CA LYS A 85 7.20 30.32 14.38
C LYS A 85 7.47 31.71 13.76
N LYS A 86 8.31 31.86 12.73
CA LYS A 86 8.77 33.17 12.22
C LYS A 86 9.02 33.25 10.70
N LEU A 87 8.08 32.80 9.88
CA LEU A 87 8.15 33.01 8.42
C LEU A 87 6.97 33.84 7.94
N SER A 88 7.19 34.67 6.91
CA SER A 88 6.12 35.38 6.22
C SER A 88 5.28 34.42 5.35
N TYR A 89 4.06 34.81 5.00
CA TYR A 89 3.12 33.97 4.24
C TYR A 89 3.68 33.43 2.91
N TYR A 90 4.36 34.28 2.13
CA TYR A 90 4.95 33.87 0.84
C TYR A 90 6.15 32.94 1.01
N GLN A 91 7.01 33.20 2.00
CA GLN A 91 8.09 32.28 2.36
C GLN A 91 7.55 30.93 2.84
N TRP A 92 6.38 30.93 3.49
CA TRP A 92 5.71 29.72 3.94
C TRP A 92 5.17 28.87 2.78
N GLU A 93 4.54 29.49 1.77
CA GLU A 93 4.07 28.82 0.56
C GLU A 93 5.24 28.26 -0.28
N ASP A 94 6.29 29.04 -0.49
CA ASP A 94 7.49 28.63 -1.24
C ASP A 94 8.27 27.50 -0.53
N LEU A 95 8.38 27.55 0.81
CA LEU A 95 8.98 26.48 1.62
C LEU A 95 8.11 25.23 1.64
N LYS A 96 6.78 25.38 1.68
CA LYS A 96 5.83 24.26 1.63
C LYS A 96 5.99 23.43 0.36
N ALA A 97 6.21 24.09 -0.76
CA ALA A 97 6.30 23.44 -2.06
C ALA A 97 7.55 22.56 -2.21
N ASN A 98 8.67 22.91 -1.54
CA ASN A 98 9.97 22.29 -1.78
C ASN A 98 10.61 21.54 -0.60
N PHE A 99 10.25 21.79 0.67
CA PHE A 99 10.90 21.17 1.85
C PHE A 99 10.10 20.09 2.57
N ASN A 100 8.80 19.99 2.31
CA ASN A 100 7.91 19.14 3.10
C ASN A 100 7.69 17.76 2.48
N LYS A 101 8.54 17.27 1.58
CA LYS A 101 8.38 15.92 1.04
C LYS A 101 9.22 14.94 1.85
N LYS A 102 8.58 13.90 2.36
CA LYS A 102 9.27 12.75 2.95
C LYS A 102 8.73 11.47 2.32
N ASN A 103 9.61 10.48 2.23
CA ASN A 103 9.30 9.18 1.68
C ASN A 103 8.26 8.47 2.54
N GLN A 104 7.17 8.04 1.90
CA GLN A 104 6.24 7.06 2.43
C GLN A 104 6.47 5.74 1.70
N ILE A 105 6.61 4.67 2.47
CA ILE A 105 6.82 3.32 1.95
C ILE A 105 5.54 2.51 2.17
N GLU A 106 4.96 1.98 1.10
CA GLU A 106 3.72 1.21 1.11
C GLU A 106 3.87 -0.09 0.30
N CYS A 107 3.22 -1.16 0.74
CA CYS A 107 3.08 -2.35 -0.10
C CYS A 107 2.01 -2.14 -1.18
N PHE A 108 2.39 -2.23 -2.44
CA PHE A 108 1.50 -2.07 -3.59
C PHE A 108 0.37 -3.12 -3.62
N VAL A 109 0.65 -4.32 -3.12
CA VAL A 109 -0.26 -5.46 -3.14
C VAL A 109 -1.34 -5.36 -2.08
N CYS A 110 -1.00 -5.15 -0.81
CA CYS A 110 -1.97 -5.18 0.29
C CYS A 110 -2.30 -3.80 0.88
N GLY A 111 -1.68 -2.73 0.36
CA GLY A 111 -1.84 -1.37 0.85
C GLY A 111 -1.30 -1.13 2.25
N ASN A 112 -0.47 -2.04 2.78
CA ASN A 112 0.10 -1.86 4.11
C ASN A 112 1.17 -0.77 4.07
N ILE A 113 0.98 0.29 4.86
CA ILE A 113 1.98 1.33 5.03
C ILE A 113 3.10 0.81 5.93
N ILE A 114 4.29 0.64 5.35
CA ILE A 114 5.50 0.13 5.99
C ILE A 114 6.19 1.27 6.75
N GLU A 115 6.31 2.43 6.12
CA GLU A 115 6.85 3.64 6.72
C GLU A 115 5.95 4.81 6.37
N ASN A 116 5.43 5.51 7.39
CA ASN A 116 4.67 6.74 7.20
C ASN A 116 5.44 7.89 7.87
N PRO A 117 5.93 8.87 7.10
CA PRO A 117 6.71 9.96 7.67
C PRO A 117 5.87 10.86 8.58
N ASN A 118 4.54 10.90 8.41
CA ASN A 118 3.60 11.64 9.25
C ASN A 118 3.16 10.91 10.52
N GLU A 119 3.64 9.69 10.76
CA GLU A 119 3.25 8.89 11.92
C GLU A 119 3.76 9.49 13.23
N THR A 120 2.86 9.74 14.17
CA THR A 120 3.25 10.25 15.49
C THR A 120 3.83 9.14 16.38
N TYR A 121 4.52 9.53 17.45
CA TYR A 121 5.04 8.57 18.43
C TYR A 121 3.91 7.70 19.05
N LEU A 122 2.74 8.30 19.29
CA LEU A 122 1.56 7.58 19.78
C LEU A 122 1.03 6.57 18.75
N ASP A 123 1.01 6.93 17.47
CA ASP A 123 0.58 6.03 16.39
C ASP A 123 1.50 4.79 16.30
N LYS A 124 2.82 4.99 16.45
CA LYS A 124 3.80 3.90 16.49
C LYS A 124 3.55 2.94 17.65
N ILE A 125 3.25 3.48 18.84
CA ILE A 125 2.90 2.69 20.02
C ILE A 125 1.60 1.91 19.79
N LEU A 126 0.56 2.56 19.25
CA LEU A 126 -0.72 1.92 18.98
C LEU A 126 -0.62 0.79 17.94
N LYS A 127 0.22 0.95 16.90
CA LYS A 127 0.53 -0.13 15.95
C LYS A 127 1.25 -1.30 16.62
N PHE A 128 2.18 -1.03 17.53
CA PHE A 128 2.88 -2.08 18.27
C PHE A 128 1.93 -2.90 19.16
N ILE A 129 0.96 -2.22 19.82
CA ILE A 129 -0.04 -2.88 20.67
C ILE A 129 -1.04 -3.70 19.86
N LYS A 130 -1.44 -3.23 18.66
CA LYS A 130 -2.40 -3.94 17.78
C LYS A 130 -1.78 -5.03 16.91
N GLY A 131 -0.44 -5.09 16.84
CA GLY A 131 0.32 -6.03 16.03
C GLY A 131 0.86 -7.26 16.78
N ASN A 132 0.55 -7.38 18.07
CA ASN A 132 0.78 -8.57 18.91
C ASN A 132 -0.53 -9.26 19.27
#